data_AF-A0A1G7FHL1-F1
#
_entry.id   AF-A0A1G7FHL1-F1
#
_cell.length_a   1.000
_cell.length_b   1.000
_cell.length_c   1.000
_cell.angle_alpha   90.00
_cell.angle_beta   90.00
_cell.angle_gamma   90.00
#
_symmetry.space_group_name_H-M   'P 1'
#
loop_
_entity.id
_entity.type
_entity.pdbx_description
1 polymer ?
#
loop_
_entity_poly.entity_id
_entity_poly.type
_entity_poly.pdbx_seq_one_letter_code
_entity_poly.pdbx_strand_id
1 'polypeptide(L)' 'MNAPGRARLLTVAELREALGPDKVGRDLAYAIARRYGVRLGKRLLVPSRVVEAILEGRLEELETPGMGPRGR' A
#
# COMPACT_ATOMS: atom_id res chain seq x y z
N MET A 1 -12.95 -11.88 -15.01
CA MET A 1 -11.84 -12.63 -14.36
C MET A 1 -10.57 -11.81 -14.53
N ASN A 2 -9.93 -11.36 -13.44
CA ASN A 2 -8.68 -10.60 -13.53
C ASN A 2 -7.50 -11.57 -13.60
N ALA A 3 -6.59 -11.34 -14.56
CA ALA A 3 -5.40 -12.15 -14.76
C ALA A 3 -4.46 -12.07 -13.53
N PRO A 4 -3.88 -13.20 -13.08
CA PRO A 4 -2.88 -13.20 -12.02
C PRO A 4 -1.65 -12.42 -12.49
N GLY A 5 -1.29 -11.35 -11.79
CA GLY A 5 -0.05 -10.59 -12.04
C GLY A 5 -0.20 -9.09 -12.31
N ARG A 6 -1.41 -8.53 -12.44
CA ARG A 6 -1.57 -7.07 -12.55
C ARG A 6 -1.61 -6.45 -11.15
N ALA A 7 -0.45 -6.00 -10.66
CA ALA A 7 -0.36 -5.30 -9.38
C ALA A 7 -1.28 -4.07 -9.39
N ARG A 8 -2.42 -4.18 -8.70
CA ARG A 8 -3.38 -3.08 -8.58
C ARG A 8 -2.79 -2.04 -7.64
N LEU A 9 -2.71 -0.81 -8.10
CA LEU A 9 -2.30 0.34 -7.30
C LEU A 9 -3.55 1.05 -6.78
N LEU A 10 -3.57 1.33 -5.48
CA LEU A 10 -4.63 2.05 -4.79
C LEU A 10 -4.16 3.46 -4.46
N THR A 11 -5.05 4.44 -4.54
CA THR A 11 -4.87 5.74 -3.90
C THR A 11 -4.93 5.60 -2.37
N VAL A 12 -4.48 6.64 -1.66
CA VAL A 12 -4.61 6.69 -0.18
C VAL A 12 -6.08 6.62 0.26
N ALA A 13 -7.00 7.17 -0.52
CA ALA A 13 -8.43 7.07 -0.26
C ALA A 13 -8.92 5.62 -0.40
N GLU A 14 -8.60 4.96 -1.52
CA GLU A 14 -8.99 3.55 -1.73
C GLU A 14 -8.36 2.59 -0.72
N LEU A 15 -7.11 2.84 -0.29
CA LEU A 15 -6.48 2.12 0.81
C LEU A 15 -7.34 2.21 2.08
N ARG A 16 -7.79 3.43 2.41
CA ARG A 16 -8.54 3.69 3.64
C ARG A 16 -9.93 3.04 3.60
N GLU A 17 -10.60 3.08 2.45
CA GLU A 17 -11.84 2.34 2.25
C GLU A 17 -11.64 0.83 2.40
N ALA A 18 -10.56 0.28 1.83
CA ALA A 18 -10.27 -1.15 1.91
C ALA A 18 -9.94 -1.63 3.33
N LEU A 19 -9.25 -0.82 4.13
CA LEU A 19 -8.90 -1.15 5.52
C LEU A 19 -10.01 -0.80 6.54
N GLY A 20 -11.03 -0.05 6.10
CA GLY A 20 -12.09 0.48 6.95
C GLY A 20 -11.74 1.87 7.49
N PRO A 21 -12.48 2.92 7.09
CA PRO A 21 -12.18 4.31 7.49
C PRO A 21 -12.33 4.58 8.99
N ASP A 22 -13.05 3.73 9.71
CA ASP A 22 -13.22 3.75 11.17
C ASP A 22 -12.01 3.15 11.92
N LYS A 23 -11.25 2.28 11.25
CA LYS A 23 -10.06 1.61 11.80
C LYS A 23 -8.79 2.36 11.44
N VAL A 24 -8.75 2.93 10.23
CA VAL A 24 -7.58 3.62 9.68
C VAL A 24 -7.90 5.07 9.40
N GLY A 25 -7.33 5.95 10.24
CA GLY A 25 -7.38 7.39 10.04
C GLY A 25 -6.56 7.84 8.83
N ARG A 26 -6.78 9.08 8.40
CA ARG A 26 -6.07 9.70 7.26
C ARG A 26 -4.55 9.65 7.46
N ASP A 27 -4.06 10.03 8.63
CA ASP A 27 -2.63 10.13 8.88
C ASP A 27 -1.93 8.77 8.83
N LEU A 28 -2.58 7.75 9.39
CA LEU A 28 -2.11 6.37 9.31
C LEU A 28 -2.10 5.87 7.87
N ALA A 29 -3.14 6.13 7.08
CA ALA A 29 -3.17 5.77 5.66
C ALA A 29 -2.01 6.42 4.89
N TYR A 30 -1.72 7.71 5.14
CA TYR A 30 -0.58 8.38 4.54
C TYR A 30 0.77 7.83 5.02
N ALA A 31 0.89 7.43 6.29
CA ALA A 31 2.10 6.79 6.83
C ALA A 31 2.36 5.44 6.15
N ILE A 32 1.34 4.59 6.02
CA ILE A 32 1.40 3.31 5.28
C ILE A 32 1.85 3.56 3.84
N ALA A 33 1.21 4.51 3.16
CA ALA A 33 1.49 4.81 1.77
C ALA A 33 2.91 5.36 1.55
N ARG A 34 3.46 6.12 2.52
CA ARG A 34 4.86 6.59 2.45
C ARG A 34 5.87 5.48 2.70
N ARG A 35 5.55 4.50 3.54
CA ARG A 35 6.44 3.40 3.91
C ARG A 35 6.47 2.29 2.86
N TYR A 36 5.30 1.88 2.38
CA TYR A 36 5.15 0.69 1.53
C TYR A 36 4.63 0.99 0.11
N GLY A 37 4.20 2.22 -0.13
CA GLY A 37 3.68 2.65 -1.43
C GLY A 37 4.77 3.05 -2.43
N VAL A 38 4.32 3.51 -3.58
CA VAL A 38 5.14 4.05 -4.66
C VAL A 38 4.65 5.45 -5.02
N ARG A 39 5.58 6.33 -5.40
CA ARG A 39 5.25 7.68 -5.86
C ARG A 39 5.25 7.73 -7.38
N LEU A 40 4.12 8.09 -7.98
CA LEU A 40 3.96 8.29 -9.41
C LEU A 40 3.66 9.77 -9.67
N GLY A 41 4.68 10.52 -10.08
CA GLY A 41 4.64 11.97 -10.17
C GLY A 41 4.31 12.59 -8.80
N LYS A 42 3.20 13.34 -8.73
CA LYS A 42 2.72 13.97 -7.49
C LYS A 42 1.81 13.07 -6.65
N ARG A 43 1.50 11.85 -7.10
CA ARG A 43 0.55 10.95 -6.44
C ARG A 43 1.27 9.86 -5.67
N LEU A 44 0.76 9.56 -4.47
CA LEU A 44 1.19 8.43 -3.67
C LEU A 44 0.19 7.29 -3.86
N LEU A 45 0.70 6.13 -4.25
CA LEU A 45 -0.09 4.95 -4.56
C LEU A 45 0.40 3.76 -3.74
N VAL A 46 -0.48 2.81 -3.46
CA VAL A 46 -0.21 1.67 -2.59
C VAL A 46 -0.52 0.39 -3.35
N PRO A 47 0.44 -0.53 -3.51
CA PRO A 47 0.15 -1.85 -4.10
C PRO A 47 -0.89 -2.63 -3.29
N SER A 48 -1.81 -3.34 -3.96
CA SER A 48 -2.87 -4.12 -3.29
C SER A 48 -2.33 -5.15 -2.30
N ARG A 49 -1.17 -5.75 -2.60
CA ARG A 49 -0.45 -6.66 -1.69
C ARG A 49 -0.18 -6.07 -0.30
N VAL A 50 -0.05 -4.75 -0.19
CA VAL A 50 0.14 -4.09 1.11
C VAL A 50 -1.15 -4.14 1.92
N VAL A 51 -2.30 -3.92 1.27
CA VAL A 51 -3.63 -4.04 1.89
C VAL A 51 -3.87 -5.47 2.33
N GLU A 52 -3.61 -6.42 1.44
CA GLU A 52 -3.75 -7.87 1.70
C GLU A 52 -2.90 -8.26 2.92
N ALA A 53 -1.62 -7.87 2.97
CA ALA A 53 -0.74 -8.14 4.10
C ALA A 53 -1.22 -7.51 5.41
N ILE A 54 -1.81 -6.30 5.40
CA ILE A 54 -2.37 -5.67 6.60
C ILE A 54 -3.59 -6.45 7.09
N LEU A 55 -4.52 -6.80 6.19
CA LEU A 55 -5.75 -7.51 6.54
C LEU A 55 -5.45 -8.92 7.07
N GLU A 56 -4.39 -9.54 6.58
CA GLU A 56 -3.97 -10.88 6.98
C GLU A 56 -3.00 -10.90 8.17
N GLY A 57 -2.59 -9.73 8.67
CA GLY A 57 -1.62 -9.63 9.77
C GLY A 57 -0.21 -10.08 9.39
N ARG A 58 0.15 -10.05 8.10
CA ARG A 58 1.41 -10.54 7.52
C ARG A 58 2.30 -9.41 7.00
N LEU A 59 2.30 -8.26 7.67
CA LEU A 59 3.10 -7.09 7.29
C LEU A 59 4.61 -7.40 7.23
N GLU A 60 5.09 -8.33 8.04
CA GLU A 60 6.51 -8.73 8.11
C GLU A 60 7.03 -9.31 6.79
N GLU A 61 6.14 -9.92 5.99
CA GLU A 61 6.48 -10.44 4.66
C GLU A 61 6.79 -9.32 3.65
N LEU A 62 6.32 -8.08 3.91
CA LEU A 62 6.65 -6.91 3.09
C LEU A 62 8.04 -6.34 3.38
N GLU A 63 8.67 -6.72 4.50
CA GLU A 63 9.96 -6.17 4.96
C GLU A 63 11.18 -6.92 4.41
N THR A 64 11.00 -7.84 3.45
CA THR A 64 12.12 -8.56 2.83
C THR A 64 13.06 -7.61 2.04
N PRO A 65 14.38 -7.72 2.21
CA PRO A 65 15.34 -6.71 1.80
C PRO A 65 15.54 -6.69 0.28
N GLY A 66 15.34 -5.52 -0.33
CA GLY A 66 15.62 -5.30 -1.76
C GLY A 66 14.91 -4.10 -2.40
N MET A 67 13.90 -3.52 -1.74
CA MET A 67 13.20 -2.34 -2.24
C MET A 67 13.43 -1.14 -1.30
N GLY A 68 14.69 -0.70 -1.23
CA GLY A 68 14.99 0.67 -0.78
C GLY A 68 14.37 1.70 -1.74
N PRO A 69 14.25 2.98 -1.33
CA PRO A 69 13.67 4.01 -2.17
C PRO A 69 14.47 4.11 -3.47
N ARG A 70 13.86 3.76 -4.60
CA ARG A 70 14.43 4.04 -5.92
C ARG A 70 14.30 5.53 -6.20
N GLY A 71 15.25 6.28 -5.67
CA GLY A 71 15.55 7.65 -6.03
C GLY A 71 17.04 7.77 -6.27
N ARG A 72 17.44 7.78 -7.54
CA ARG A 72 18.65 8.47 -7.99
C ARG A 72 18.19 9.62 -8.86
#